data_AF-A0A841BZ15-F1
#
_entry.id   AF-A0A841BZ15-F1
#
_cell.length_a   1.000
_cell.length_b   1.000
_cell.length_c   1.000
_cell.angle_alpha   90.00
_cell.angle_beta   90.00
_cell.angle_gamma   90.00
#
_symmetry.space_group_name_H-M   'P 1'
#
loop_
_entity.id
_entity.type
_entity.pdbx_description
1 polymer ?
#
loop_
_entity_poly.entity_id
_entity_poly.type
_entity_poly.pdbx_seq_one_letter_code
_entity_poly.pdbx_strand_id
1 'polypeptide(L)'
;MGEMVVVHAGEEPPGTWQASMFLAGPMPRDPDIPSWRPDALDSLRAAWTAPGALVVFVPEARDRHNPTPGYVSQLWEERWMAVVDVMLFWVPRDMTTLPGLNTNLEFGRNEATGRIVLGVPPHAVSVHYLRRAAETHGAPVRESLHDTVLAALSLVGEGASRSGPDRDVPLLIWRTEAFQKWRRAVTGELAGARLLWAWSPGPSFRLQMWALRADVVRPDVLTSEVVTCHPGAHEVLISPIP
;
A
#
# COMPACT_ATOMS: atom_id res chain seq x y z
N MET A 1 -13.19 6.79 18.98
CA MET A 1 -13.49 5.64 18.12
C MET A 1 -12.80 5.93 16.78
N GLY A 2 -12.16 4.93 16.17
CA GLY A 2 -11.54 5.10 14.86
C GLY A 2 -12.61 5.32 13.79
N GLU A 3 -12.32 6.17 12.81
CA GLU A 3 -13.16 6.37 11.63
C GLU A 3 -12.57 5.58 10.46
N MET A 4 -13.42 5.01 9.61
CA MET A 4 -12.99 4.38 8.36
C MET A 4 -13.60 5.12 7.18
N VAL A 5 -12.75 5.57 6.25
CA VAL A 5 -13.14 6.26 5.02
C VAL A 5 -12.83 5.35 3.83
N VAL A 6 -13.83 5.02 3.02
CA VAL A 6 -13.65 4.20 1.81
C VAL A 6 -13.55 5.11 0.59
N VAL A 7 -12.48 4.94 -0.17
CA VAL A 7 -12.18 5.71 -1.38
C VAL A 7 -12.21 4.75 -2.57
N HIS A 8 -13.22 4.91 -3.42
CA HIS A 8 -13.39 4.11 -4.61
C HIS A 8 -12.56 4.65 -5.78
N ALA A 9 -12.40 3.81 -6.79
CA ALA A 9 -11.74 4.16 -8.03
C ALA A 9 -12.34 5.46 -8.62
N GLY A 10 -11.48 6.45 -8.88
CA GLY A 10 -11.84 7.77 -9.42
C GLY A 10 -12.20 8.82 -8.36
N GLU A 11 -12.23 8.45 -7.08
CA GLU A 11 -12.47 9.38 -5.99
C GLU A 11 -11.16 9.91 -5.40
N GLU A 12 -11.25 11.11 -4.81
CA GLU A 12 -10.16 11.76 -4.08
C GLU A 12 -10.23 11.42 -2.59
N PRO A 13 -9.11 11.06 -1.94
CA PRO A 13 -9.11 10.73 -0.52
C PRO A 13 -9.07 11.99 0.37
N PRO A 14 -9.46 11.87 1.66
CA PRO A 14 -9.47 13.01 2.59
C PRO A 14 -8.07 13.56 2.84
N GLY A 15 -7.91 14.88 2.94
CA GLY A 15 -6.63 15.61 3.06
C GLY A 15 -5.73 15.23 4.24
N THR A 16 -6.19 14.39 5.17
CA THR A 16 -5.45 13.92 6.36
C THR A 16 -5.91 12.51 6.72
N TRP A 17 -4.99 11.65 7.15
CA TRP A 17 -5.31 10.34 7.72
C TRP A 17 -4.22 9.85 8.69
N GLN A 18 -4.55 8.84 9.48
CA GLN A 18 -3.60 8.16 10.36
C GLN A 18 -3.05 6.90 9.71
N ALA A 19 -3.89 6.21 8.94
CA ALA A 19 -3.51 4.99 8.24
C ALA A 19 -4.18 4.91 6.88
N SER A 20 -3.54 4.19 5.95
CA SER A 20 -4.12 3.86 4.66
C SER A 20 -3.89 2.41 4.26
N MET A 21 -4.87 1.81 3.59
CA MET A 21 -4.81 0.44 3.10
C MET A 21 -5.37 0.35 1.68
N PHE A 22 -4.78 -0.47 0.83
CA PHE A 22 -5.32 -0.78 -0.49
C PHE A 22 -5.84 -2.22 -0.54
N LEU A 23 -7.06 -2.44 -1.03
CA LEU A 23 -7.67 -3.76 -1.20
C LEU A 23 -7.40 -4.30 -2.62
N ALA A 24 -6.24 -4.95 -2.77
CA ALA A 24 -5.80 -5.58 -4.01
C ALA A 24 -6.32 -7.03 -4.11
N GLY A 25 -6.51 -7.49 -5.34
CA GLY A 25 -7.09 -8.80 -5.60
C GLY A 25 -8.02 -8.79 -6.80
N PRO A 26 -8.35 -9.97 -7.32
CA PRO A 26 -9.18 -10.07 -8.50
C PRO A 26 -10.57 -9.49 -8.24
N MET A 27 -11.16 -8.96 -9.31
CA MET A 27 -12.51 -8.41 -9.34
C MET A 27 -13.34 -9.23 -10.35
N PRO A 28 -14.58 -9.62 -10.02
CA PRO A 28 -15.49 -10.19 -10.99
C PRO A 28 -15.70 -9.23 -12.17
N ARG A 29 -15.71 -9.74 -13.41
CA ARG A 29 -15.96 -8.91 -14.59
C ARG A 29 -17.42 -8.51 -14.74
N ASP A 30 -18.30 -9.38 -14.26
CA ASP A 30 -19.73 -9.15 -14.23
C ASP A 30 -20.08 -8.39 -12.93
N PRO A 31 -20.65 -7.18 -13.02
CA PRO A 31 -21.01 -6.38 -11.85
C PRO A 31 -22.12 -7.02 -10.99
N ASP A 32 -22.87 -7.99 -11.52
CA ASP A 32 -23.90 -8.74 -10.78
C ASP A 32 -23.30 -9.84 -9.90
N ILE A 33 -22.04 -10.23 -10.14
CA ILE A 33 -21.32 -11.17 -9.27
C ILE A 33 -20.80 -10.41 -8.03
N PRO A 34 -21.13 -10.85 -6.81
CA PRO A 34 -20.64 -10.20 -5.59
C PRO A 34 -19.11 -10.14 -5.52
N SER A 35 -18.58 -9.00 -5.08
CA SER A 35 -17.16 -8.90 -4.70
C SER A 35 -16.96 -9.36 -3.26
N TRP A 36 -15.72 -9.75 -2.94
CA TRP A 36 -15.27 -10.03 -1.58
C TRP A 36 -14.95 -8.76 -0.78
N ARG A 37 -14.84 -7.59 -1.44
CA ARG A 37 -14.42 -6.34 -0.79
C ARG A 37 -15.42 -5.83 0.26
N PRO A 38 -16.75 -5.91 0.09
CA PRO A 38 -17.71 -5.58 1.16
C PRO A 38 -17.43 -6.34 2.48
N ASP A 39 -17.21 -7.65 2.42
CA ASP A 39 -16.90 -8.46 3.61
C ASP A 39 -15.57 -8.05 4.26
N ALA A 40 -14.58 -7.66 3.45
CA ALA A 40 -13.31 -7.11 3.94
C ALA A 40 -13.51 -5.76 4.64
N LEU A 41 -14.33 -4.87 4.06
CA LEU A 41 -14.66 -3.57 4.63
C LEU A 41 -15.42 -3.73 5.95
N ASP A 42 -16.34 -4.67 6.06
CA ASP A 42 -17.06 -4.94 7.31
C ASP A 42 -16.12 -5.48 8.40
N SER A 43 -15.20 -6.38 8.02
CA SER A 43 -14.15 -6.85 8.94
C SER A 43 -13.24 -5.69 9.39
N LEU A 44 -12.87 -4.77 8.49
CA LEU A 44 -12.07 -3.60 8.82
C LEU A 44 -12.81 -2.64 9.75
N ARG A 45 -14.10 -2.35 9.50
CA ARG A 45 -14.93 -1.51 10.37
C ARG A 45 -15.05 -2.08 11.76
N ALA A 46 -15.23 -3.41 11.87
CA ALA A 46 -15.36 -4.07 13.17
C ALA A 46 -14.04 -4.08 13.96
N ALA A 47 -12.90 -4.19 13.28
CA ALA A 47 -11.59 -4.34 13.92
C ALA A 47 -10.82 -3.02 14.14
N TRP A 48 -11.09 -1.97 13.35
CA TRP A 48 -10.40 -0.68 13.48
C TRP A 48 -10.85 0.08 14.72
N THR A 49 -10.00 0.09 15.75
CA THR A 49 -10.28 0.74 17.04
C THR A 49 -9.29 1.86 17.38
N ALA A 50 -8.20 1.98 16.62
CA ALA A 50 -7.19 3.00 16.85
C ALA A 50 -7.72 4.43 16.58
N PRO A 51 -7.14 5.46 17.23
CA PRO A 51 -7.56 6.83 17.02
C PRO A 51 -7.34 7.32 15.59
N GLY A 52 -8.31 8.08 15.06
CA GLY A 52 -8.22 8.71 13.76
C GLY A 52 -8.76 7.87 12.60
N ALA A 53 -8.47 8.34 11.38
CA ALA A 53 -8.99 7.81 10.13
C ALA A 53 -8.09 6.71 9.55
N LEU A 54 -8.70 5.56 9.26
CA LEU A 54 -8.21 4.55 8.33
C LEU A 54 -8.84 4.79 6.96
N VAL A 55 -8.02 5.14 5.96
CA VAL A 55 -8.46 5.30 4.57
C VAL A 55 -8.27 4.00 3.81
N VAL A 56 -9.34 3.44 3.26
CA VAL A 56 -9.32 2.18 2.53
C VAL A 56 -9.60 2.43 1.06
N PHE A 57 -8.60 2.17 0.22
CA PHE A 57 -8.68 2.30 -1.23
C PHE A 57 -9.23 1.02 -1.85
N VAL A 58 -10.30 1.17 -2.63
CA VAL A 58 -11.01 0.10 -3.32
C VAL A 58 -10.93 0.34 -4.84
N PRO A 59 -10.30 -0.55 -5.62
CA PRO A 59 -10.15 -0.38 -7.07
C PRO A 59 -11.47 -0.57 -7.85
N GLU A 60 -12.57 -0.86 -7.18
CA GLU A 60 -13.90 -0.92 -7.78
C GLU A 60 -14.53 0.49 -7.76
N ALA A 61 -15.20 0.88 -8.85
CA ALA A 61 -16.06 2.06 -8.84
C ALA A 61 -17.13 1.93 -7.75
N ARG A 62 -17.55 3.06 -7.17
CA ARG A 62 -18.61 3.07 -6.14
C ARG A 62 -19.90 2.41 -6.63
N ASP A 63 -20.24 2.70 -7.89
CA ASP A 63 -21.27 2.00 -8.64
C ASP A 63 -20.61 1.25 -9.82
N ARG A 64 -20.62 -0.08 -9.77
CA ARG A 64 -20.00 -0.93 -10.80
C ARG A 64 -20.86 -1.07 -12.05
N HIS A 65 -22.16 -0.80 -11.95
CA HIS A 65 -23.08 -0.80 -13.10
C HIS A 65 -22.93 0.49 -13.91
N ASN A 66 -22.43 1.55 -13.30
CA ASN A 66 -22.24 2.85 -13.96
C ASN A 66 -20.83 3.42 -13.69
N PRO A 67 -19.77 2.79 -14.21
CA PRO A 67 -18.42 3.31 -14.06
C PRO A 67 -18.25 4.64 -14.82
N THR A 68 -17.45 5.54 -14.29
CA THR A 68 -17.16 6.84 -14.92
C THR A 68 -16.59 6.64 -16.35
N PRO A 69 -17.22 7.20 -17.40
CA PRO A 69 -16.74 7.05 -18.77
C PRO A 69 -15.31 7.58 -18.94
N GLY A 70 -14.45 6.83 -19.64
CA GLY A 70 -13.07 7.22 -19.95
C GLY A 70 -12.09 7.15 -18.77
N TYR A 71 -12.53 6.72 -17.59
CA TYR A 71 -11.66 6.52 -16.44
C TYR A 71 -10.74 5.29 -16.64
N VAL A 72 -9.43 5.51 -16.48
CA VAL A 72 -8.41 4.45 -16.54
C VAL A 72 -8.07 4.01 -15.13
N SER A 73 -8.65 2.89 -14.67
CA SER A 73 -8.45 2.41 -13.30
C SER A 73 -6.98 2.19 -12.96
N GLN A 74 -6.19 1.73 -13.91
CA GLN A 74 -4.78 1.42 -13.72
C GLN A 74 -3.95 2.60 -13.18
N LEU A 75 -4.17 3.83 -13.66
CA LEU A 75 -3.38 4.98 -13.20
C LEU A 75 -3.68 5.34 -11.74
N TRP A 76 -4.94 5.23 -11.34
CA TRP A 76 -5.36 5.45 -9.96
C TRP A 76 -4.86 4.34 -9.04
N GLU A 77 -4.94 3.08 -9.49
CA GLU A 77 -4.41 1.93 -8.76
C GLU A 77 -2.90 2.08 -8.54
N GLU A 78 -2.14 2.36 -9.60
CA GLU A 78 -0.69 2.57 -9.54
C GLU A 78 -0.31 3.75 -8.63
N ARG A 79 -1.09 4.85 -8.65
CA ARG A 79 -0.87 6.02 -7.78
C ARG A 79 -1.02 5.67 -6.31
N TRP A 80 -2.12 5.01 -5.93
CA TRP A 80 -2.41 4.76 -4.51
C TRP A 80 -1.64 3.58 -3.96
N MET A 81 -1.45 2.50 -4.73
CA MET A 81 -0.56 1.40 -4.32
C MET A 81 0.87 1.86 -4.02
N ALA A 82 1.35 2.90 -4.72
CA ALA A 82 2.67 3.47 -4.49
C ALA A 82 2.83 4.14 -3.11
N VAL A 83 1.74 4.56 -2.46
CA VAL A 83 1.80 5.39 -1.24
C VAL A 83 1.05 4.85 -0.03
N VAL A 84 0.11 3.91 -0.22
CA VAL A 84 -0.61 3.34 0.93
C VAL A 84 0.34 2.69 1.93
N ASP A 85 -0.08 2.64 3.20
CA ASP A 85 0.75 2.05 4.25
C ASP A 85 0.83 0.54 4.12
N VAL A 86 -0.30 -0.10 3.79
CA VAL A 86 -0.42 -1.54 3.64
C VAL A 86 -1.25 -1.89 2.40
N MET A 87 -0.86 -2.92 1.68
CA MET A 87 -1.63 -3.54 0.61
C MET A 87 -2.10 -4.92 1.06
N LEU A 88 -3.42 -5.09 1.16
CA LEU A 88 -4.03 -6.38 1.42
C LEU A 88 -4.36 -7.02 0.07
N PHE A 89 -3.67 -8.11 -0.25
CA PHE A 89 -3.97 -8.94 -1.41
C PHE A 89 -4.85 -10.12 -0.97
N TRP A 90 -6.12 -10.15 -1.38
CA TRP A 90 -6.96 -11.35 -1.25
C TRP A 90 -7.12 -12.00 -2.62
N VAL A 91 -6.65 -13.23 -2.78
CA VAL A 91 -6.59 -13.92 -4.08
C VAL A 91 -7.37 -15.25 -4.04
N PRO A 92 -8.71 -15.21 -4.05
CA PRO A 92 -9.58 -16.39 -4.13
C PRO A 92 -9.66 -16.88 -5.58
N ARG A 93 -8.50 -17.20 -6.17
CA ARG A 93 -8.37 -17.43 -7.62
C ARG A 93 -9.16 -18.65 -8.05
N ASP A 94 -10.04 -18.42 -9.01
CA ASP A 94 -10.73 -19.43 -9.81
C ASP A 94 -10.52 -19.09 -11.28
N MET A 95 -10.00 -20.03 -12.08
CA MET A 95 -9.60 -19.71 -13.46
C MET A 95 -10.78 -19.44 -14.39
N THR A 96 -11.98 -19.86 -14.02
CA THR A 96 -13.20 -19.68 -14.82
C THR A 96 -13.84 -18.32 -14.53
N THR A 97 -13.95 -17.95 -13.26
CA THR A 97 -14.76 -16.81 -12.80
C THR A 97 -13.93 -15.64 -12.30
N LEU A 98 -12.73 -15.89 -11.74
CA LEU A 98 -11.95 -14.90 -11.03
C LEU A 98 -10.43 -15.13 -11.19
N PRO A 99 -9.89 -15.05 -12.42
CA PRO A 99 -8.52 -15.51 -12.71
C PRO A 99 -7.41 -14.63 -12.12
N GLY A 100 -7.67 -13.34 -11.87
CA GLY A 100 -6.72 -12.45 -11.19
C GLY A 100 -5.36 -12.31 -11.87
N LEU A 101 -5.34 -12.14 -13.19
CA LEU A 101 -4.10 -12.03 -13.96
C LEU A 101 -3.36 -10.72 -13.68
N ASN A 102 -4.08 -9.59 -13.66
CA ASN A 102 -3.49 -8.28 -13.32
C ASN A 102 -2.95 -8.24 -11.88
N THR A 103 -3.65 -8.91 -10.96
CA THR A 103 -3.22 -9.07 -9.57
C THR A 103 -1.83 -9.70 -9.45
N ASN A 104 -1.41 -10.58 -10.37
CA ASN A 104 -0.04 -11.11 -10.36
C ASN A 104 1.00 -10.01 -10.61
N LEU A 105 0.73 -9.11 -11.56
CA LEU A 105 1.62 -8.01 -11.89
C LEU A 105 1.67 -6.98 -10.76
N GLU A 106 0.50 -6.61 -10.23
CA GLU A 106 0.36 -5.75 -9.06
C GLU A 106 1.13 -6.29 -7.85
N PHE A 107 0.98 -7.58 -7.56
CA PHE A 107 1.70 -8.25 -6.48
C PHE A 107 3.21 -8.25 -6.73
N GLY A 108 3.65 -8.69 -7.91
CA GLY A 108 5.09 -8.78 -8.24
C GLY A 108 5.80 -7.42 -8.24
N ARG A 109 5.10 -6.33 -8.57
CA ARG A 109 5.63 -4.96 -8.45
C ARG A 109 5.83 -4.51 -6.99
N ASN A 110 5.18 -5.17 -6.04
CA ASN A 110 5.08 -4.71 -4.66
C ASN A 110 5.55 -5.71 -3.60
N GLU A 111 5.87 -6.96 -3.96
CA GLU A 111 6.26 -8.05 -3.04
C GLU A 111 7.44 -7.71 -2.13
N ALA A 112 8.41 -6.96 -2.65
CA ALA A 112 9.60 -6.56 -1.89
C ALA A 112 9.43 -5.25 -1.09
N THR A 113 8.25 -4.61 -1.14
CA THR A 113 8.07 -3.27 -0.51
C THR A 113 7.95 -3.33 1.01
N GLY A 114 7.76 -4.52 1.60
CA GLY A 114 7.51 -4.70 3.03
C GLY A 114 6.12 -4.23 3.49
N ARG A 115 5.20 -3.95 2.56
CA ARG A 115 3.86 -3.42 2.84
C ARG A 115 2.72 -4.38 2.50
N ILE A 116 3.03 -5.63 2.14
CA ILE A 116 2.01 -6.59 1.66
C ILE A 116 1.56 -7.55 2.75
N VAL A 117 0.25 -7.84 2.73
CA VAL A 117 -0.32 -9.06 3.31
C VAL A 117 -1.00 -9.87 2.21
N LEU A 118 -0.76 -11.19 2.19
CA LEU A 118 -1.35 -12.09 1.22
C LEU A 118 -2.37 -13.01 1.90
N GLY A 119 -3.57 -13.05 1.36
CA GLY A 119 -4.59 -14.03 1.69
C GLY A 119 -4.92 -14.89 0.48
N VAL A 120 -4.85 -16.21 0.66
CA VAL A 120 -5.10 -17.22 -0.37
C VAL A 120 -5.94 -18.33 0.25
N PRO A 121 -7.25 -18.43 -0.04
CA PRO A 121 -8.06 -19.47 0.55
C PRO A 121 -7.61 -20.87 0.06
N PRO A 122 -7.88 -21.95 0.82
CA PRO A 122 -7.36 -23.28 0.51
C PRO A 122 -7.76 -23.82 -0.88
N HIS A 123 -8.87 -23.35 -1.43
CA HIS A 123 -9.37 -23.74 -2.75
C HIS A 123 -8.79 -22.92 -3.90
N ALA A 124 -8.01 -21.86 -3.64
CA ALA A 124 -7.46 -21.01 -4.69
C ALA A 124 -6.44 -21.78 -5.54
N VAL A 125 -6.62 -21.74 -6.86
CA VAL A 125 -5.76 -22.48 -7.79
C VAL A 125 -4.58 -21.62 -8.26
N SER A 126 -3.45 -22.24 -8.61
CA SER A 126 -2.30 -21.54 -9.24
C SER A 126 -1.77 -20.33 -8.46
N VAL A 127 -1.72 -20.42 -7.12
CA VAL A 127 -1.23 -19.34 -6.22
C VAL A 127 0.14 -19.61 -5.58
N HIS A 128 0.78 -20.74 -5.91
CA HIS A 128 2.03 -21.16 -5.25
C HIS A 128 3.18 -20.16 -5.39
N TYR A 129 3.32 -19.48 -6.54
CA TYR A 129 4.34 -18.42 -6.71
C TYR A 129 4.06 -17.19 -5.85
N LEU A 130 2.79 -16.77 -5.72
CA LEU A 130 2.43 -15.65 -4.84
C LEU A 130 2.77 -15.97 -3.39
N ARG A 131 2.42 -17.18 -2.93
CA ARG A 131 2.75 -17.67 -1.59
C ARG A 131 4.26 -17.68 -1.35
N ARG A 132 5.03 -18.30 -2.24
CA ARG A 132 6.49 -18.39 -2.13
C ARG A 132 7.15 -17.01 -2.09
N ALA A 133 6.71 -16.10 -2.95
CA ALA A 133 7.22 -14.73 -2.99
C ALA A 133 6.87 -13.93 -1.72
N ALA A 134 5.63 -14.06 -1.21
CA ALA A 134 5.24 -13.48 0.07
C ALA A 134 6.13 -13.99 1.21
N GLU A 135 6.29 -15.31 1.32
CA GLU A 135 7.12 -15.95 2.35
C GLU A 135 8.61 -15.54 2.23
N THR A 136 9.14 -15.44 1.01
CA THR A 136 10.52 -15.01 0.76
C THR A 136 10.79 -13.60 1.30
N HIS A 137 9.80 -12.70 1.17
CA HIS A 137 9.88 -11.33 1.67
C HIS A 137 9.29 -11.16 3.07
N GLY A 138 8.84 -12.25 3.71
CA GLY A 138 8.25 -12.24 5.05
C GLY A 138 6.85 -11.68 5.17
N ALA A 139 6.16 -11.41 4.06
CA ALA A 139 4.76 -10.99 4.06
C ALA A 139 3.88 -12.05 4.76
N PRO A 140 2.88 -11.68 5.58
CA PRO A 140 2.06 -12.67 6.26
C PRO A 140 1.16 -13.32 5.22
N VAL A 141 1.12 -14.66 5.23
CA VAL A 141 0.21 -15.44 4.39
C VAL A 141 -0.93 -15.98 5.26
N ARG A 142 -2.17 -15.82 4.82
CA ARG A 142 -3.38 -16.26 5.51
C ARG A 142 -4.31 -17.02 4.57
N GLU A 143 -5.21 -17.82 5.15
CA GLU A 143 -6.13 -18.67 4.40
C GLU A 143 -7.59 -18.22 4.51
N SER A 144 -7.88 -17.21 5.35
CA SER A 144 -9.20 -16.61 5.47
C SER A 144 -9.12 -15.10 5.21
N LEU A 145 -10.19 -14.52 4.67
CA LEU A 145 -10.26 -13.07 4.44
C LEU A 145 -10.14 -12.30 5.75
N HIS A 146 -10.83 -12.78 6.79
CA HIS A 146 -10.80 -12.18 8.12
C HIS A 146 -9.38 -12.11 8.71
N ASP A 147 -8.64 -13.22 8.71
CA ASP A 147 -7.27 -13.23 9.24
C ASP A 147 -6.32 -12.37 8.39
N THR A 148 -6.59 -12.28 7.09
CA THR A 148 -5.84 -11.39 6.18
C THR A 148 -6.05 -9.92 6.59
N VAL A 149 -7.30 -9.53 6.86
CA VAL A 149 -7.65 -8.20 7.37
C VAL A 149 -6.97 -7.91 8.70
N LEU A 150 -7.03 -8.85 9.66
CA LEU A 150 -6.38 -8.68 10.96
C LEU A 150 -4.86 -8.54 10.84
N ALA A 151 -4.22 -9.34 9.98
CA ALA A 151 -2.80 -9.22 9.71
C ALA A 151 -2.44 -7.86 9.08
N ALA A 152 -3.26 -7.34 8.16
CA ALA A 152 -3.04 -6.03 7.57
C ALA A 152 -3.16 -4.89 8.60
N LEU A 153 -4.18 -4.96 9.47
CA LEU A 153 -4.33 -4.01 10.59
C LEU A 153 -3.17 -4.10 11.60
N SER A 154 -2.65 -5.31 11.84
CA SER A 154 -1.47 -5.48 12.70
C SER A 154 -0.22 -4.80 12.13
N LEU A 155 -0.06 -4.74 10.81
CA LEU A 155 1.04 -4.00 10.16
C LEU A 155 0.84 -2.48 10.26
N VAL A 156 -0.41 -2.02 10.13
CA VAL A 156 -0.76 -0.60 10.32
C VAL A 156 -0.46 -0.15 11.77
N GLY A 157 -0.86 -0.96 12.76
CA GLY A 157 -0.78 -0.59 14.18
C GLY A 157 -1.63 0.64 14.49
N GLU A 158 -1.11 1.56 15.29
CA GLU A 158 -1.84 2.79 15.69
C GLU A 158 -1.90 3.88 14.60
N GLY A 159 -1.33 3.63 13.41
CA GLY A 159 -1.15 4.66 12.39
C GLY A 159 -0.14 5.76 12.81
N ALA A 160 -0.17 6.88 12.08
CA ALA A 160 0.49 8.14 12.40
C ALA A 160 -0.15 9.26 11.56
N SER A 161 -0.51 10.37 12.21
CA SER A 161 -1.18 11.49 11.55
C SER A 161 -0.30 12.11 10.46
N ARG A 162 -0.81 12.17 9.23
CA ARG A 162 -0.16 12.81 8.07
C ARG A 162 -1.20 13.59 7.27
N SER A 163 -0.80 14.76 6.77
CA SER A 163 -1.65 15.69 6.02
C SER A 163 -1.00 16.10 4.72
N GLY A 164 -1.80 16.49 3.72
CA GLY A 164 -1.26 16.99 2.45
C GLY A 164 -0.32 15.96 1.80
N PRO A 165 0.84 16.36 1.27
CA PRO A 165 1.78 15.42 0.64
C PRO A 165 2.55 14.51 1.60
N ASP A 166 2.60 14.79 2.90
CA ASP A 166 3.23 13.86 3.88
C ASP A 166 2.52 12.49 3.91
N ARG A 167 1.28 12.44 3.44
CA ARG A 167 0.49 11.24 3.22
C ARG A 167 1.05 10.29 2.15
N ASP A 168 1.90 10.80 1.26
CA ASP A 168 2.56 10.00 0.23
C ASP A 168 3.72 9.16 0.76
N VAL A 169 4.11 9.37 2.02
CA VAL A 169 5.16 8.61 2.69
C VAL A 169 4.53 7.44 3.46
N PRO A 170 4.74 6.18 3.06
CA PRO A 170 4.18 5.03 3.75
C PRO A 170 4.63 4.97 5.23
N LEU A 171 3.77 4.47 6.12
CA LEU A 171 4.03 4.41 7.57
C LEU A 171 5.36 3.76 7.92
N LEU A 172 5.72 2.70 7.18
CA LEU A 172 6.96 1.96 7.37
C LEU A 172 8.20 2.87 7.24
N ILE A 173 8.14 3.87 6.35
CA ILE A 173 9.20 4.88 6.16
C ILE A 173 9.01 6.04 7.14
N TRP A 174 7.78 6.54 7.25
CA TRP A 174 7.43 7.69 8.09
C TRP A 174 7.89 7.49 9.54
N ARG A 175 7.78 6.28 10.09
CA ARG A 175 8.15 5.97 11.47
C ARG A 175 9.66 5.86 11.70
N THR A 176 10.48 5.83 10.65
CA THR A 176 11.92 5.67 10.81
C THR A 176 12.56 6.95 11.36
N GLU A 177 13.52 6.81 12.27
CA GLU A 177 14.29 7.94 12.78
C GLU A 177 15.03 8.68 11.66
N ALA A 178 15.53 7.94 10.66
CA ALA A 178 16.24 8.49 9.52
C ALA A 178 15.34 9.44 8.70
N PHE A 179 14.12 9.01 8.34
CA PHE A 179 13.18 9.87 7.63
C PHE A 179 12.78 11.07 8.48
N GLN A 180 12.44 10.86 9.75
CA GLN A 180 12.05 11.93 10.67
C GLN A 180 13.16 12.97 10.89
N LYS A 181 14.42 12.54 10.94
CA LYS A 181 15.58 13.44 11.00
C LYS A 181 15.73 14.25 9.73
N TRP A 182 15.65 13.62 8.55
CA TRP A 182 15.68 14.32 7.26
C TRP A 182 14.53 15.33 7.13
N ARG A 183 13.30 14.91 7.44
CA ARG A 183 12.09 15.75 7.30
C ARG A 183 12.16 17.02 8.16
N ARG A 184 12.76 16.93 9.36
CA ARG A 184 13.00 18.09 10.24
C ARG A 184 14.14 19.01 9.75
N ALA A 185 15.09 18.47 9.00
CA ALA A 185 16.24 19.23 8.50
C ALA A 185 15.96 19.95 7.18
N VAL A 186 15.02 19.44 6.37
CA VAL A 186 14.61 20.06 5.11
C VAL A 186 13.79 21.33 5.37
N THR A 187 14.21 22.43 4.77
CA THR A 187 13.59 23.76 4.91
C THR A 187 12.45 24.03 3.92
N GLY A 188 12.07 23.04 3.10
CA GLY A 188 10.97 23.10 2.14
C GLY A 188 9.75 22.28 2.54
N GLU A 189 8.67 22.43 1.77
CA GLU A 189 7.45 21.64 1.91
C GLU A 189 7.52 20.40 1.02
N LEU A 190 7.07 19.26 1.53
CA LEU A 190 6.92 18.07 0.71
C LEU A 190 5.78 18.31 -0.29
N ALA A 191 6.01 18.03 -1.57
CA ALA A 191 5.00 18.02 -2.63
C ALA A 191 4.57 16.61 -3.03
N GLY A 192 5.39 15.59 -2.72
CA GLY A 192 5.05 14.20 -2.90
C GLY A 192 6.21 13.28 -2.52
N ALA A 193 5.92 11.98 -2.43
CA ALA A 193 6.94 10.98 -2.17
C ALA A 193 6.64 9.67 -2.90
N ARG A 194 7.70 8.90 -3.19
CA ARG A 194 7.59 7.57 -3.78
C ARG A 194 8.67 6.66 -3.22
N LEU A 195 8.25 5.52 -2.67
CA LEU A 195 9.17 4.45 -2.30
C LEU A 195 9.76 3.85 -3.58
N LEU A 196 11.09 3.93 -3.73
CA LEU A 196 11.79 3.38 -4.88
C LEU A 196 12.16 1.92 -4.66
N TRP A 197 12.66 1.61 -3.48
CA TRP A 197 12.91 0.24 -3.03
C TRP A 197 12.99 0.19 -1.51
N ALA A 198 12.78 -1.01 -0.98
CA ALA A 198 12.89 -1.35 0.42
C ALA A 198 13.57 -2.71 0.54
N TRP A 199 14.21 -2.96 1.66
CA TRP A 199 14.79 -4.25 2.00
C TRP A 199 14.75 -4.48 3.50
N SER A 200 14.48 -5.74 3.85
CA SER A 200 14.48 -6.24 5.21
C SER A 200 15.32 -7.53 5.28
N PRO A 201 16.06 -7.77 6.38
CA PRO A 201 16.79 -9.01 6.57
C PRO A 201 15.81 -10.15 6.83
N GLY A 202 15.74 -11.07 5.88
CA GLY A 202 14.89 -12.26 5.96
C GLY A 202 13.40 -11.93 5.98
N PRO A 203 12.56 -12.91 6.38
CA PRO A 203 11.11 -12.75 6.38
C PRO A 203 10.65 -11.88 7.57
N SER A 204 10.96 -10.58 7.54
CA SER A 204 10.56 -9.62 8.57
C SER A 204 10.08 -8.30 7.98
N PHE A 205 9.14 -7.64 8.66
CA PHE A 205 8.72 -6.26 8.35
C PHE A 205 9.65 -5.20 8.94
N ARG A 206 10.80 -5.60 9.50
CA ARG A 206 11.77 -4.65 10.00
C ARG A 206 12.56 -4.11 8.83
N LEU A 207 12.12 -2.94 8.37
CA LEU A 207 12.79 -2.24 7.30
C LEU A 207 14.21 -1.89 7.73
N GLN A 208 15.18 -2.43 7.00
CA GLN A 208 16.59 -2.24 7.30
C GLN A 208 17.20 -1.24 6.33
N MET A 209 16.85 -1.32 5.05
CA MET A 209 17.30 -0.36 4.04
C MET A 209 16.16 0.09 3.15
N TRP A 210 16.24 1.33 2.67
CA TRP A 210 15.26 1.88 1.75
C TRP A 210 15.80 3.09 1.01
N ALA A 211 15.17 3.39 -0.14
CA ALA A 211 15.28 4.68 -0.80
C ALA A 211 13.90 5.23 -1.14
N LEU A 212 13.70 6.51 -0.81
CA LEU A 212 12.48 7.26 -1.07
C LEU A 212 12.85 8.44 -1.97
N ARG A 213 12.16 8.60 -3.09
CA ARG A 213 12.16 9.89 -3.80
C ARG A 213 11.22 10.83 -3.07
N ALA A 214 11.70 12.00 -2.68
CA ALA A 214 10.91 13.06 -2.07
C ALA A 214 10.96 14.29 -2.98
N ASP A 215 9.80 14.78 -3.38
CA ASP A 215 9.66 15.99 -4.17
C ASP A 215 9.42 17.14 -3.19
N VAL A 216 10.33 18.14 -3.16
CA VAL A 216 10.36 19.22 -2.16
C VAL A 216 10.23 20.56 -2.86
N VAL A 217 9.27 21.37 -2.42
CA VAL A 217 9.07 22.75 -2.86
C VAL A 217 9.84 23.68 -1.93
N ARG A 218 10.71 24.48 -2.53
CA ARG A 218 11.39 25.62 -1.91
C ARG A 218 10.96 26.89 -2.67
N PRO A 219 11.25 28.10 -2.16
CA PRO A 219 10.90 29.32 -2.88
C PRO A 219 11.36 29.24 -4.34
N ASP A 220 10.39 29.27 -5.25
CA ASP A 220 10.52 29.24 -6.71
C ASP A 220 11.16 27.99 -7.34
N VAL A 221 11.34 26.89 -6.60
CA VAL A 221 11.91 25.65 -7.17
C VAL A 221 11.30 24.38 -6.58
N LEU A 222 10.93 23.45 -7.47
CA LEU A 222 10.63 22.05 -7.14
C LEU A 222 11.89 21.22 -7.38
N THR A 223 12.34 20.50 -6.36
CA THR A 223 13.50 19.62 -6.43
C THR A 223 13.13 18.21 -6.01
N SER A 224 13.65 17.19 -6.69
CA SER A 224 13.54 15.80 -6.27
C SER A 224 14.82 15.37 -5.54
N GLU A 225 14.67 14.86 -4.33
CA GLU A 225 15.75 14.30 -3.51
C GLU A 225 15.55 12.79 -3.35
N VAL A 226 16.65 12.03 -3.27
CA VAL A 226 16.59 10.62 -2.88
C VAL A 226 17.08 10.50 -1.45
N VAL A 227 16.16 10.19 -0.54
CA VAL A 227 16.43 9.95 0.88
C VAL A 227 16.67 8.46 1.06
N THR A 228 17.80 8.09 1.66
CA THR A 228 18.16 6.69 1.88
C THR A 228 18.41 6.40 3.36
N CYS A 229 18.20 5.15 3.75
CA CYS A 229 18.64 4.65 5.05
C CYS A 229 19.46 3.37 4.84
N HIS A 230 20.66 3.34 5.41
CA HIS A 230 21.53 2.17 5.47
C HIS A 230 22.14 2.06 6.88
N PRO A 231 21.90 0.97 7.61
CA PRO A 231 22.48 0.73 8.92
C PRO A 231 23.93 0.32 8.75
N GLY A 232 24.84 1.06 9.38
CA GLY A 232 26.28 0.77 9.36
C GLY A 232 27.04 1.41 8.20
N ALA A 233 26.82 2.70 7.94
CA ALA A 233 27.54 3.45 6.92
C ALA A 233 29.08 3.23 6.99
N HIS A 234 29.57 2.41 6.07
CA HIS A 234 30.87 2.61 5.44
C HIS A 234 30.52 2.85 3.96
N GLU A 235 30.49 4.14 3.58
CA GLU A 235 30.01 4.65 2.28
C GLU A 235 30.48 3.85 1.07
N VAL A 236 29.64 3.78 0.02
CA VAL A 236 30.09 4.01 -1.37
C VAL A 236 29.02 4.81 -2.14
N LEU A 237 29.38 6.02 -2.56
CA LEU A 237 28.69 6.92 -3.52
C LEU A 237 28.53 6.28 -4.92
N ILE A 238 27.72 6.87 -5.83
CA ILE A 238 28.18 7.27 -7.19
C ILE A 238 27.10 8.07 -7.96
N SER A 239 27.55 9.26 -8.37
CA SER A 239 27.24 10.17 -9.50
C SER A 239 25.85 10.64 -9.90
N PRO A 240 25.79 11.90 -10.41
CA PRO A 240 24.59 12.51 -10.98
C PRO A 240 24.23 11.85 -12.32
N ILE A 241 22.93 11.66 -12.53
CA ILE A 241 22.36 11.31 -13.83
C ILE A 241 22.28 12.62 -14.64
N PRO A 242 22.82 12.68 -15.87
CA PRO A 242 22.74 13.85 -16.74
C PRO A 242 21.31 14.20 -17.15
#